data_AF-A0A524NSI8-F1
#
_entry.id   AF-A0A524NSI8-F1
#
_cell.length_a   1.000
_cell.length_b   1.000
_cell.length_c   1.000
_cell.angle_alpha   90.00
_cell.angle_beta   90.00
_cell.angle_gamma   90.00
#
_symmetry.space_group_name_H-M   'P 1'
#
loop_
_entity.id
_entity.type
_entity.pdbx_description
1 polymer ?
#
loop_
_entity_poly.entity_id
_entity_poly.type
_entity_poly.pdbx_seq_one_letter_code
_entity_poly.pdbx_strand_id
1 'polypeptide(L)'
;MKIYFSPAFFILLLHLLSSHVSAQQEPYIQYLDHPWVDSVLSILSREEKIAQSVWVLVGPDDGLIENMEVARSIKDLGLGGLIFTTSPNEQMQELANYCRSYSTIPLAIATEGRWEGQYPNMISLAAIASDSVRYLAGSNLAAGIRKKGVDLIIAESMDDALAAGLSDNFIQVLDPKWVHSARICEIDKYMDLPTS
;
A
#
# COMPACT_ATOMS: atom_id res chain seq x y z
N MET A 1 49.65 -24.30 30.48
CA MET A 1 49.63 -22.83 30.54
C MET A 1 48.17 -22.40 30.56
N LYS A 2 47.66 -21.86 31.68
CA LYS A 2 46.26 -21.41 31.80
C LYS A 2 46.17 -19.97 31.30
N ILE A 3 45.45 -19.74 30.22
CA ILE A 3 45.22 -18.40 29.65
C ILE A 3 44.02 -17.80 30.38
N TYR A 4 44.23 -16.71 31.12
CA TYR A 4 43.16 -15.98 31.80
C TYR A 4 42.80 -14.77 30.94
N PHE A 5 41.57 -14.74 30.42
CA PHE A 5 41.04 -13.58 29.70
C PHE A 5 40.51 -12.55 30.71
N SER A 6 40.97 -11.29 30.57
CA SER A 6 40.51 -10.19 31.41
C SER A 6 39.02 -9.90 31.15
N PRO A 7 38.20 -9.68 32.21
CA PRO A 7 36.79 -9.33 32.03
C PRO A 7 36.60 -8.04 31.21
N ALA A 8 37.58 -7.14 31.22
CA ALA A 8 37.56 -5.92 30.40
C ALA A 8 37.61 -6.22 28.88
N PHE A 9 38.29 -7.30 28.47
CA PHE A 9 38.32 -7.72 27.08
C PHE A 9 36.96 -8.24 26.62
N PHE A 10 36.22 -8.90 27.52
CA PHE A 10 34.87 -9.40 27.23
C PHE A 10 33.86 -8.25 27.10
N ILE A 11 33.99 -7.20 27.92
CA ILE A 11 33.15 -5.99 27.83
C ILE A 11 33.45 -5.20 26.53
N LEU A 12 34.72 -5.07 26.15
CA LEU A 12 35.11 -4.44 24.89
C LEU A 12 34.59 -5.22 23.67
N LEU A 13 34.65 -6.56 23.72
CA LEU A 13 34.12 -7.43 22.68
C LEU A 13 32.59 -7.34 22.57
N LEU A 14 31.87 -7.21 23.70
CA LEU A 14 30.42 -7.00 23.74
C LEU A 14 30.00 -5.66 23.12
N HIS A 15 30.79 -4.60 23.30
CA HIS A 15 30.55 -3.31 22.64
C HIS A 15 30.84 -3.36 21.13
N LEU A 16 31.81 -4.14 20.68
CA LEU A 16 32.11 -4.33 19.26
C LEU A 16 31.09 -5.25 18.54
N LEU A 17 30.41 -6.14 19.27
CA LEU A 17 29.34 -7.02 18.77
C LEU A 17 27.96 -6.37 18.75
N SER A 18 27.82 -5.13 19.22
CA SER A 18 26.59 -4.36 19.09
C SER A 18 26.46 -3.81 17.66
N SER A 19 26.32 -4.70 16.68
CA SER A 19 25.85 -4.33 15.35
C SER A 19 24.47 -3.69 15.50
N HIS A 20 24.33 -2.48 14.95
CA HIS A 20 23.05 -1.78 14.87
C HIS A 20 22.04 -2.65 14.12
N VAL A 21 21.18 -3.35 14.87
CA VAL A 21 19.94 -3.87 14.32
C VAL A 21 19.09 -2.65 13.99
N SER A 22 19.05 -2.27 12.71
CA SER A 22 18.04 -1.35 12.23
C SER A 22 16.74 -2.15 12.19
N ALA A 23 15.83 -1.87 13.12
CA ALA A 23 14.45 -2.24 12.89
C ALA A 23 14.00 -1.52 11.61
N GLN A 24 13.34 -2.23 10.69
CA GLN A 24 12.73 -1.60 9.52
C GLN A 24 11.65 -0.65 10.03
N GLN A 25 11.94 0.64 9.99
CA GLN A 25 11.00 1.66 10.42
C GLN A 25 10.01 1.89 9.29
N GLU A 26 8.71 1.86 9.60
CA GLU A 26 7.66 1.96 8.60
C GLU A 26 7.79 3.25 7.78
N PRO A 27 7.70 3.20 6.44
CA PRO A 27 7.94 4.35 5.56
C PRO A 27 7.04 5.55 5.85
N TYR A 28 5.88 5.35 6.49
CA TYR A 28 4.94 6.42 6.78
C TYR A 28 5.28 7.24 8.05
N ILE A 29 6.15 6.74 8.93
CA ILE A 29 6.49 7.41 10.19
C ILE A 29 7.09 8.80 9.97
N GLN A 30 7.80 8.99 8.86
CA GLN A 30 8.32 10.30 8.46
C GLN A 30 7.23 11.35 8.17
N TYR A 31 5.97 10.92 8.01
CA TYR A 31 4.85 11.81 7.69
C TYR A 31 3.97 12.17 8.91
N LEU A 32 4.24 11.64 10.11
CA LEU A 32 3.41 11.87 11.29
C LEU A 32 3.28 13.36 11.68
N ASP A 33 4.36 14.12 11.51
CA ASP A 33 4.42 15.56 11.81
C ASP A 33 4.73 16.39 10.55
N HIS A 34 4.34 15.88 9.37
CA HIS A 34 4.69 16.52 8.12
C HIS A 34 3.72 17.68 7.80
N PRO A 35 4.19 18.92 7.56
CA PRO A 35 3.32 20.10 7.42
C PRO A 35 2.25 19.99 6.33
N TRP A 36 2.54 19.24 5.26
CA TRP A 36 1.55 18.97 4.22
C TRP A 36 0.39 18.09 4.72
N VAL A 37 0.68 17.08 5.55
CA VAL A 37 -0.36 16.21 6.14
C VAL A 37 -1.24 17.05 7.07
N ASP A 38 -0.64 17.86 7.93
CA ASP A 38 -1.39 18.77 8.81
C ASP A 38 -2.27 19.74 8.02
N SER A 39 -1.75 20.28 6.91
CA SER A 39 -2.50 21.19 6.04
C SER A 39 -3.70 20.50 5.40
N VAL A 40 -3.51 19.28 4.87
CA VAL A 40 -4.59 18.47 4.31
C VAL A 40 -5.62 18.12 5.39
N LEU A 41 -5.20 17.66 6.56
CA LEU A 41 -6.12 17.30 7.64
C LEU A 41 -6.84 18.52 8.23
N SER A 42 -6.28 19.72 8.13
CA SER A 42 -6.91 20.94 8.67
C SER A 42 -8.17 21.37 7.91
N ILE A 43 -8.28 21.01 6.63
CA ILE A 43 -9.41 21.38 5.78
C ILE A 43 -10.54 20.34 5.79
N LEU A 44 -10.30 19.16 6.38
CA LEU A 44 -11.28 18.07 6.44
C LEU A 44 -12.08 18.11 7.75
N SER A 45 -13.38 17.89 7.63
CA SER A 45 -14.26 17.53 8.74
C SER A 45 -13.84 16.20 9.38
N ARG A 46 -14.43 15.86 10.54
CA ARG A 46 -14.14 14.58 11.19
C ARG A 46 -14.56 13.41 10.31
N GLU A 47 -15.72 13.53 9.67
CA GLU A 47 -16.32 12.52 8.80
C GLU A 47 -15.44 12.32 7.56
N GLU A 48 -14.97 13.40 6.92
CA GLU A 48 -14.06 13.31 5.79
C GLU A 48 -12.70 12.68 6.18
N LYS A 49 -12.17 12.94 7.38
CA LYS A 49 -10.95 12.26 7.87
C LYS A 49 -11.15 10.76 8.01
N ILE A 50 -12.30 10.33 8.51
CA ILE A 50 -12.65 8.91 8.60
C ILE A 50 -12.79 8.32 7.19
N ALA A 51 -13.46 9.05 6.28
CA ALA A 51 -13.65 8.63 4.90
C ALA A 51 -12.33 8.40 4.14
N GLN A 52 -11.26 9.16 4.45
CA GLN A 52 -9.92 8.91 3.88
C GLN A 52 -9.35 7.52 4.23
N SER A 53 -9.85 6.87 5.28
CA SER A 53 -9.47 5.50 5.67
C SER A 53 -10.34 4.42 5.04
N VAL A 54 -11.36 4.80 4.25
CA VAL A 54 -12.33 3.87 3.62
C VAL A 54 -12.06 3.80 2.12
N TRP A 55 -11.73 2.60 1.65
CA TRP A 55 -11.36 2.36 0.25
C TRP A 55 -12.30 1.33 -0.36
N VAL A 56 -12.66 1.53 -1.62
CA VAL A 56 -13.70 0.72 -2.30
C VAL A 56 -13.06 -0.30 -3.21
N LEU A 57 -13.48 -1.56 -3.07
CA LEU A 57 -13.07 -2.64 -3.95
C LEU A 57 -13.78 -2.51 -5.31
N VAL A 58 -13.03 -2.56 -6.40
CA VAL A 58 -13.54 -2.51 -7.78
C VAL A 58 -13.00 -3.71 -8.57
N GLY A 59 -13.92 -4.42 -9.22
CA GLY A 59 -13.67 -5.62 -10.01
C GLY A 59 -13.75 -5.39 -11.52
N PRO A 60 -13.24 -6.34 -12.32
CA PRO A 60 -13.32 -6.27 -13.78
C PRO A 60 -14.74 -6.47 -14.32
N ASP A 61 -15.62 -7.09 -13.54
CA ASP A 61 -17.00 -7.41 -13.90
C ASP A 61 -18.00 -6.32 -13.44
N ASP A 62 -17.52 -5.26 -12.78
CA ASP A 62 -18.37 -4.19 -12.27
C ASP A 62 -18.97 -3.38 -13.44
N GLY A 63 -20.29 -3.26 -13.45
CA GLY A 63 -21.05 -2.56 -14.47
C GLY A 63 -21.04 -1.04 -14.30
N LEU A 64 -21.74 -0.35 -15.18
CA LEU A 64 -21.84 1.10 -15.14
C LEU A 64 -22.52 1.61 -13.86
N ILE A 65 -23.53 0.89 -13.35
CA ILE A 65 -24.30 1.32 -12.18
C ILE A 65 -23.40 1.28 -10.93
N GLU A 66 -22.71 0.16 -10.73
CA GLU A 66 -21.78 -0.04 -9.62
C GLU A 66 -20.68 1.03 -9.65
N ASN A 67 -20.08 1.26 -10.82
CA ASN A 67 -19.04 2.28 -10.97
C ASN A 67 -19.55 3.72 -10.72
N MET A 68 -20.80 4.02 -11.07
CA MET A 68 -21.43 5.31 -10.76
C MET A 68 -21.68 5.47 -9.26
N GLU A 69 -22.07 4.41 -8.56
CA GLU A 69 -22.23 4.43 -7.10
C GLU A 69 -20.89 4.64 -6.38
N VAL A 70 -19.83 4.00 -6.87
CA VAL A 70 -18.46 4.20 -6.38
C VAL A 70 -18.02 5.65 -6.58
N ALA A 71 -18.17 6.17 -7.80
CA ALA A 71 -17.81 7.56 -8.11
C ALA A 71 -18.61 8.56 -7.26
N ARG A 72 -19.91 8.30 -7.07
CA ARG A 72 -20.74 9.13 -6.19
C ARG A 72 -20.26 9.09 -4.75
N SER A 73 -19.92 7.92 -4.23
CA SER A 73 -19.42 7.77 -2.86
C SER A 73 -18.11 8.52 -2.64
N ILE A 74 -17.17 8.43 -3.60
CA ILE A 74 -15.92 9.19 -3.56
C ILE A 74 -16.21 10.69 -3.56
N LYS A 75 -17.11 11.15 -4.42
CA LYS A 75 -17.46 12.58 -4.53
C LYS A 75 -18.17 13.13 -3.30
N ASP A 76 -19.19 12.42 -2.82
CA ASP A 76 -20.12 12.91 -1.81
C ASP A 76 -19.57 12.70 -0.39
N LEU A 77 -18.77 11.65 -0.16
CA LEU A 77 -18.22 11.30 1.15
C LEU A 77 -16.71 11.60 1.29
N GLY A 78 -15.99 11.79 0.18
CA GLY A 78 -14.54 11.99 0.21
C GLY A 78 -13.78 10.71 0.59
N LEU A 79 -14.17 9.57 0.02
CA LEU A 79 -13.48 8.29 0.25
C LEU A 79 -12.01 8.35 -0.20
N GLY A 80 -11.11 7.67 0.52
CA GLY A 80 -9.67 7.81 0.34
C GLY A 80 -9.06 7.06 -0.85
N GLY A 81 -9.70 6.01 -1.34
CA GLY A 81 -9.10 5.22 -2.41
C GLY A 81 -9.96 4.14 -3.05
N LEU A 82 -9.40 3.55 -4.10
CA LEU A 82 -9.92 2.37 -4.80
C LEU A 82 -8.93 1.22 -4.67
N ILE A 83 -9.44 0.00 -4.53
CA ILE A 83 -8.66 -1.24 -4.55
C ILE A 83 -9.12 -2.07 -5.75
N PHE A 84 -8.22 -2.30 -6.69
CA PHE A 84 -8.46 -3.14 -7.84
C PHE A 84 -8.12 -4.60 -7.54
N THR A 85 -9.11 -5.48 -7.67
CA THR A 85 -8.98 -6.93 -7.44
C THR A 85 -8.08 -7.63 -8.46
N THR A 86 -7.91 -7.02 -9.62
CA THR A 86 -7.08 -7.52 -10.72
C THR A 86 -6.19 -6.39 -11.27
N SER A 87 -5.40 -6.72 -12.29
CA SER A 87 -4.74 -5.68 -13.07
C SER A 87 -5.81 -4.77 -13.69
N PRO A 88 -5.67 -3.44 -13.60
CA PRO A 88 -6.68 -2.51 -14.14
C PRO A 88 -6.87 -2.71 -15.65
N ASN A 89 -8.12 -2.86 -16.07
CA ASN A 89 -8.52 -2.76 -17.47
C ASN A 89 -8.79 -1.28 -17.84
N GLU A 90 -9.24 -1.02 -19.07
CA GLU A 90 -9.52 0.34 -19.55
C GLU A 90 -10.63 1.03 -18.74
N GLN A 91 -11.74 0.33 -18.50
CA GLN A 91 -12.88 0.85 -17.73
C GLN A 91 -12.49 1.24 -16.29
N MET A 92 -11.69 0.43 -15.61
CA MET A 92 -11.21 0.72 -14.26
C MET A 92 -10.26 1.93 -14.25
N GLN A 93 -9.41 2.08 -15.28
CA GLN A 93 -8.55 3.24 -15.45
C GLN A 93 -9.36 4.52 -15.71
N GLU A 94 -10.40 4.44 -16.55
CA GLU A 94 -11.32 5.55 -16.79
C GLU A 94 -12.05 5.97 -15.52
N LEU A 95 -12.55 5.00 -14.73
CA LEU A 95 -13.16 5.28 -13.43
C LEU A 95 -12.17 5.97 -12.49
N ALA A 96 -10.95 5.46 -12.35
CA ALA A 96 -9.94 6.09 -11.48
C ALA A 96 -9.62 7.52 -11.92
N ASN A 97 -9.47 7.75 -13.22
CA ASN A 97 -9.20 9.09 -13.77
C ASN A 97 -10.38 10.03 -13.56
N TYR A 98 -11.61 9.54 -13.77
CA TYR A 98 -12.82 10.27 -13.47
C TYR A 98 -12.83 10.67 -12.00
N CYS A 99 -12.61 9.71 -11.08
CA CYS A 99 -12.60 9.96 -9.64
C CYS A 99 -11.53 10.96 -9.20
N ARG A 100 -10.31 10.83 -9.72
CA ARG A 100 -9.22 11.79 -9.46
C ARG A 100 -9.54 13.20 -9.95
N SER A 101 -10.30 13.35 -11.04
CA SER A 101 -10.55 14.67 -11.64
C SER A 101 -11.38 15.62 -10.78
N TYR A 102 -12.14 15.09 -9.81
CA TYR A 102 -12.99 15.90 -8.92
C TYR A 102 -12.68 15.70 -7.42
N SER A 103 -11.76 14.81 -7.07
CA SER A 103 -11.38 14.58 -5.67
C SER A 103 -10.53 15.75 -5.15
N THR A 104 -10.95 16.37 -4.05
CA THR A 104 -10.19 17.45 -3.39
C THR A 104 -8.86 16.95 -2.85
N ILE A 105 -8.85 15.76 -2.27
CA ILE A 105 -7.64 15.05 -1.83
C ILE A 105 -7.26 14.05 -2.92
N PRO A 106 -5.98 13.93 -3.30
CA PRO A 106 -5.55 12.94 -4.29
C PRO A 106 -6.02 11.53 -3.92
N LEU A 107 -6.85 10.93 -4.77
CA LEU A 107 -7.39 9.59 -4.56
C LEU A 107 -6.29 8.54 -4.76
N ALA A 108 -6.09 7.70 -3.75
CA ALA A 108 -5.15 6.59 -3.81
C ALA A 108 -5.73 5.42 -4.60
N ILE A 109 -4.93 4.84 -5.51
CA ILE A 109 -5.32 3.68 -6.29
C ILE A 109 -4.40 2.51 -5.95
N ALA A 110 -5.00 1.43 -5.48
CA ALA A 110 -4.30 0.22 -5.10
C ALA A 110 -4.69 -0.98 -5.98
N THR A 111 -3.87 -2.02 -5.96
CA THR A 111 -4.21 -3.35 -6.46
C THR A 111 -3.81 -4.44 -5.48
N GLU A 112 -4.49 -5.57 -5.50
CA GLU A 112 -4.18 -6.76 -4.68
C GLU A 112 -2.92 -7.53 -5.15
N GLY A 113 -1.90 -6.82 -5.65
CA GLY A 113 -0.65 -7.42 -6.13
C GLY A 113 -0.82 -8.28 -7.38
N ARG A 114 -1.87 -8.03 -8.17
CA ARG A 114 -2.10 -8.72 -9.45
C ARG A 114 -1.71 -7.83 -10.61
N TRP A 115 -0.87 -8.37 -11.49
CA TRP A 115 -0.49 -7.73 -12.73
C TRP A 115 -0.68 -8.67 -13.91
N GLU A 116 -0.94 -8.08 -15.07
CA GLU A 116 -0.95 -8.77 -16.34
C GLU A 116 0.22 -8.28 -17.19
N GLY A 117 0.87 -9.20 -17.91
CA GLY A 117 1.97 -8.90 -18.79
C GLY A 117 3.02 -10.01 -18.84
N GLN A 118 4.26 -9.62 -19.14
CA GLN A 118 5.37 -10.54 -19.36
C GLN A 118 6.03 -11.06 -18.08
N TYR A 119 5.76 -10.41 -16.93
CA TYR A 119 6.30 -10.85 -15.65
C TYR A 119 5.46 -11.97 -15.05
N PRO A 120 6.09 -13.01 -14.48
CA PRO A 120 5.36 -14.04 -13.78
C PRO A 120 4.70 -13.46 -12.52
N ASN A 121 3.78 -14.21 -11.90
CA ASN A 121 3.08 -13.76 -10.69
C ASN A 121 4.06 -13.54 -9.51
N MET A 122 3.56 -12.87 -8.47
CA MET A 122 4.33 -12.49 -7.29
C MET A 122 5.05 -13.67 -6.63
N ILE A 123 4.36 -14.81 -6.46
CA ILE A 123 4.93 -16.03 -5.86
C ILE A 123 6.10 -16.55 -6.70
N SER A 124 5.97 -16.54 -8.02
CA SER A 124 6.99 -17.02 -8.94
C SER A 124 8.20 -16.08 -8.97
N LEU A 125 7.98 -14.76 -8.88
CA LEU A 125 9.07 -13.80 -8.72
C LEU A 125 9.81 -13.99 -7.40
N ALA A 126 9.08 -14.21 -6.30
CA ALA A 126 9.66 -14.47 -4.99
C ALA A 126 10.51 -15.75 -4.96
N ALA A 127 10.16 -16.76 -5.76
CA ALA A 127 10.91 -18.01 -5.87
C ALA A 127 12.27 -17.88 -6.60
N ILE A 128 12.53 -16.76 -7.29
CA ILE A 128 13.82 -16.51 -7.96
C ILE A 128 14.89 -16.34 -6.88
N ALA A 129 15.99 -17.11 -6.94
CA ALA A 129 16.99 -17.13 -5.88
C ALA A 129 17.83 -15.83 -5.73
N SER A 130 17.88 -14.98 -6.76
CA SER A 130 18.72 -13.79 -6.77
C SER A 130 17.94 -12.53 -6.41
N ASP A 131 18.26 -11.92 -5.28
CA ASP A 131 17.69 -10.64 -4.84
C ASP A 131 17.83 -9.55 -5.90
N SER A 132 18.98 -9.48 -6.58
CA SER A 132 19.20 -8.47 -7.63
C SER A 132 18.26 -8.67 -8.81
N VAL A 133 17.90 -9.92 -9.14
CA VAL A 133 16.92 -10.20 -10.19
C VAL A 133 15.51 -9.86 -9.73
N ARG A 134 15.16 -10.16 -8.46
CA ARG A 134 13.86 -9.79 -7.87
C ARG A 134 13.67 -8.28 -7.80
N TYR A 135 14.70 -7.55 -7.35
CA TYR A 135 14.73 -6.08 -7.35
C TYR A 135 14.53 -5.51 -8.75
N LEU A 136 15.30 -5.98 -9.74
CA LEU A 136 15.17 -5.52 -11.11
C LEU A 136 13.78 -5.83 -11.69
N ALA A 137 13.20 -6.99 -11.35
CA ALA A 137 11.83 -7.33 -11.73
C ALA A 137 10.84 -6.33 -11.13
N GLY A 138 10.97 -5.99 -9.84
CA GLY A 138 10.14 -4.97 -9.18
C GLY A 138 10.25 -3.60 -9.84
N SER A 139 11.47 -3.13 -10.12
CA SER A 139 11.70 -1.84 -10.79
C SER A 139 11.06 -1.78 -12.17
N ASN A 140 11.18 -2.84 -12.96
CA ASN A 140 10.57 -2.89 -14.30
C ASN A 140 9.05 -3.02 -14.24
N LEU A 141 8.52 -3.77 -13.26
CA LEU A 141 7.10 -3.95 -13.06
C LEU A 141 6.43 -2.63 -12.64
N ALA A 142 7.09 -1.82 -11.80
CA ALA A 142 6.60 -0.53 -11.34
C ALA A 142 6.18 0.39 -12.49
N ALA A 143 6.96 0.45 -13.58
CA ALA A 143 6.62 1.26 -14.75
C ALA A 143 5.29 0.86 -15.39
N GLY A 144 5.02 -0.45 -15.48
CA GLY A 144 3.77 -0.97 -16.02
C GLY A 144 2.57 -0.70 -15.10
N ILE A 145 2.76 -0.88 -13.79
CA ILE A 145 1.74 -0.62 -12.77
C ILE A 145 1.37 0.87 -12.74
N ARG A 146 2.38 1.75 -12.73
CA ARG A 146 2.17 3.22 -12.77
C ARG A 146 1.47 3.68 -14.04
N LYS A 147 1.79 3.07 -15.19
CA LYS A 147 1.11 3.39 -16.46
C LYS A 147 -0.39 3.11 -16.39
N LYS A 148 -0.80 2.12 -15.60
CA LYS A 148 -2.22 1.80 -15.32
C LYS A 148 -2.82 2.65 -14.21
N GLY A 149 -2.11 3.68 -13.74
CA GLY A 149 -2.60 4.64 -12.75
C GLY A 149 -2.65 4.12 -11.32
N VAL A 150 -1.95 3.02 -11.00
CA VAL A 150 -1.87 2.45 -9.66
C VAL A 150 -0.71 3.09 -8.89
N ASP A 151 -0.96 3.45 -7.62
CA ASP A 151 0.00 4.10 -6.72
C ASP A 151 0.63 3.11 -5.73
N LEU A 152 -0.10 2.05 -5.38
CA LEU A 152 0.36 1.10 -4.38
C LEU A 152 -0.19 -0.32 -4.58
N ILE A 153 0.47 -1.27 -3.94
CA ILE A 153 0.10 -2.69 -3.91
C ILE A 153 -0.24 -3.07 -2.47
N ILE A 154 -1.39 -3.71 -2.29
CA ILE A 154 -1.75 -4.38 -1.04
C ILE A 154 -1.54 -5.87 -1.26
N ALA A 155 -0.60 -6.48 -0.55
CA ALA A 155 -0.23 -7.88 -0.78
C ALA A 155 -0.03 -8.61 0.54
N GLU A 156 -0.69 -9.76 0.73
CA GLU A 156 -0.59 -10.62 1.93
C GLU A 156 0.86 -10.79 2.44
N SER A 157 1.77 -10.99 1.49
CA SER A 157 3.20 -11.03 1.72
C SER A 157 3.91 -10.68 0.42
N MET A 158 5.04 -9.99 0.51
CA MET A 158 5.91 -9.70 -0.63
C MET A 158 7.37 -9.85 -0.22
N ASP A 159 8.19 -10.37 -1.14
CA ASP A 159 9.64 -10.44 -0.96
C ASP A 159 10.27 -9.05 -0.87
N ASP A 160 11.22 -8.87 0.05
CA ASP A 160 11.82 -7.56 0.35
C ASP A 160 12.54 -6.94 -0.86
N ALA A 161 13.27 -7.74 -1.64
CA ALA A 161 13.99 -7.23 -2.80
C ALA A 161 13.01 -6.80 -3.90
N LEU A 162 11.95 -7.58 -4.12
CA LEU A 162 10.87 -7.22 -5.04
C LEU A 162 10.15 -5.94 -4.59
N ALA A 163 9.81 -5.84 -3.30
CA ALA A 163 9.14 -4.69 -2.70
C ALA A 163 10.01 -3.41 -2.75
N ALA A 164 11.32 -3.54 -2.52
CA ALA A 164 12.28 -2.45 -2.68
C ALA A 164 12.32 -1.96 -4.13
N GLY A 165 12.39 -2.88 -5.09
CA GLY A 165 12.36 -2.53 -6.52
C GLY A 165 11.10 -1.75 -6.92
N LEU A 166 9.94 -2.12 -6.38
CA LEU A 166 8.68 -1.39 -6.57
C LEU A 166 8.69 -0.01 -5.91
N SER A 167 9.10 0.04 -4.64
CA SER A 167 9.06 1.25 -3.79
C SER A 167 10.03 2.33 -4.30
N ASP A 168 11.24 1.93 -4.69
CA ASP A 168 12.24 2.84 -5.28
C ASP A 168 11.78 3.42 -6.63
N ASN A 169 10.73 2.83 -7.22
CA ASN A 169 10.11 3.25 -8.47
C ASN A 169 8.65 3.74 -8.27
N PHE A 170 8.38 4.31 -7.09
CA PHE A 170 7.15 5.02 -6.73
C PHE A 170 5.88 4.16 -6.69
N ILE A 171 6.01 2.86 -6.41
CA ILE A 171 4.89 1.98 -6.05
C ILE A 171 5.04 1.59 -4.59
N GLN A 172 4.15 2.10 -3.72
CA GLN A 172 4.18 1.70 -2.31
C GLN A 172 3.69 0.25 -2.16
N VAL A 173 4.24 -0.49 -1.22
CA VAL A 173 3.81 -1.85 -0.89
C VAL A 173 3.32 -1.86 0.55
N LEU A 174 2.06 -2.23 0.75
CA LEU A 174 1.45 -2.35 2.07
C LEU A 174 1.32 -3.83 2.46
N ASP A 175 1.92 -4.18 3.60
CA ASP A 175 1.72 -5.48 4.28
C ASP A 175 0.36 -5.42 5.03
N PRO A 176 -0.58 -6.34 4.74
CA PRO A 176 -1.94 -6.32 5.25
C PRO A 176 -2.08 -6.86 6.67
N LYS A 177 -1.00 -7.13 7.42
CA LYS A 177 -1.10 -7.26 8.89
C LYS A 177 -1.89 -6.11 9.54
N TRP A 178 -2.00 -4.96 8.85
CA TRP A 178 -2.70 -3.77 9.30
C TRP A 178 -3.92 -3.38 8.44
N VAL A 179 -4.25 -4.13 7.39
CA VAL A 179 -5.37 -3.83 6.47
C VAL A 179 -6.53 -4.79 6.76
N HIS A 180 -7.63 -4.27 7.31
CA HIS A 180 -8.87 -5.02 7.47
C HIS A 180 -9.77 -4.72 6.26
N SER A 181 -10.13 -5.75 5.49
CA SER A 181 -11.10 -5.63 4.40
C SER A 181 -12.47 -6.13 4.85
N ALA A 182 -13.52 -5.39 4.49
CA ALA A 182 -14.91 -5.79 4.61
C ALA A 182 -15.63 -5.38 3.33
N ARG A 183 -16.56 -6.20 2.83
CA ARG A 183 -17.38 -5.79 1.68
C ARG A 183 -18.35 -4.70 2.12
N ILE A 184 -18.60 -3.71 1.25
CA ILE A 184 -19.55 -2.61 1.53
C ILE A 184 -20.93 -3.14 1.95
N CYS A 185 -21.39 -4.23 1.35
CA CYS A 185 -22.65 -4.91 1.70
C CYS A 185 -22.68 -5.52 3.11
N GLU A 186 -21.54 -5.57 3.81
CA GLU A 186 -21.41 -6.07 5.19
C GLU A 186 -21.01 -4.96 6.18
N ILE A 187 -20.79 -3.72 5.74
CA ILE A 187 -20.40 -2.62 6.64
C ILE A 187 -21.44 -2.41 7.74
N ASP A 188 -22.73 -2.55 7.42
CA ASP A 188 -23.84 -2.47 8.40
C ASP A 188 -23.78 -3.57 9.47
N LYS A 189 -23.09 -4.69 9.22
CA LYS A 189 -22.88 -5.76 10.21
C LYS A 189 -21.73 -5.48 11.16
N TYR A 190 -20.80 -4.61 10.77
CA TYR A 190 -19.57 -4.33 11.51
C TYR A 190 -19.56 -2.95 12.15
N MET A 191 -20.44 -2.04 11.72
CA MET A 191 -20.72 -0.81 12.43
C MET A 191 -22.11 -0.90 13.07
N ASP A 192 -22.16 -1.13 14.38
CA ASP A 192 -23.34 -0.83 15.22
C ASP A 192 -23.60 0.69 15.21
N LEU A 193 -23.97 1.25 14.06
CA LEU A 193 -24.45 2.63 13.98
C LEU A 193 -25.85 2.64 14.58
N PRO A 194 -26.10 3.43 15.64
CA PRO A 194 -27.44 3.55 16.19
C PRO A 194 -28.36 4.10 15.10
N THR A 195 -29.31 3.29 14.67
CA THR A 195 -30.42 3.73 13.81
C THR A 195 -31.19 4.79 14.57
N SER A 196 -31.17 6.03 14.06
CA SER A 196 -32.06 7.12 14.49
C SER A 196 -33.49 6.89 14.02
#